data_AF-A0A1G6V252-F1
#
_entry.id   AF-A0A1G6V252-F1
#
_cell.length_a   1.000
_cell.length_b   1.000
_cell.length_c   1.000
_cell.angle_alpha   90.00
_cell.angle_beta   90.00
_cell.angle_gamma   90.00
#
_symmetry.space_group_name_H-M   'P 1'
#
loop_
_entity.id
_entity.type
_entity.pdbx_description
1 polymer ?
#
loop_
_entity_poly.entity_id
_entity_poly.type
_entity_poly.pdbx_seq_one_letter_code
_entity_poly.pdbx_strand_id
1 'polypeptide(L)'
;MATGTTVFSRVTVVAPRTRIDVALPADVSVADLLPMLLEMAKETTPDGGARHGGWCLAKLGDNPLDPSRTLGSLGIVDGDMLQLRKRAENPPPPLYDDVVDAIAESAPDSYRPWTKETANRIGHIAGALALILSAVAVFMAGPLWGGGNVGPAITAGAGAVIAVALGAVIARAYQAKTTGVLIAAAGGLPLAFVSGLSIVPGVPGRASLLLACALVLIVASASIMLIGAGITTFVAAGTAAALGVIAFAVATLIAHPAPGIGAGAAAVALGALSVLPRLTIQLARLPLPNVPGSAEDLKEDTGFPDYRSIERRAGLAHEYMTGMIIGCGAAAAVGAVASASSPEVWGVILGVVATLVLLLRARTYANGSQAIALLSTGMVAAAGILIGWLTSADTFSRLLWVFGALVLIGAGALVLGVIFPEQRFSPPLRRSVEVFEAICIAIVLPLALAVMDLYATLRHVTF
;
A
#
# COMPACT_ATOMS: atom_id res chain seq x y z
N MET A 1 -30.55 -27.00 2.04
CA MET A 1 -29.24 -27.64 2.24
C MET A 1 -28.32 -27.13 1.13
N ALA A 2 -27.38 -26.26 1.46
CA ALA A 2 -26.45 -25.70 0.48
C ALA A 2 -25.34 -26.73 0.20
N THR A 3 -25.20 -27.15 -1.04
CA THR A 3 -24.07 -27.92 -1.55
C THR A 3 -22.80 -27.07 -1.44
N GLY A 4 -21.99 -27.32 -0.42
CA GLY A 4 -20.64 -26.78 -0.35
C GLY A 4 -19.86 -27.25 -1.57
N THR A 5 -19.19 -26.33 -2.27
CA THR A 5 -18.22 -26.68 -3.31
C THR A 5 -17.09 -27.47 -2.64
N THR A 6 -17.05 -28.79 -2.85
CA THR A 6 -15.94 -29.65 -2.42
C THR A 6 -14.66 -29.11 -3.05
N VAL A 7 -13.74 -28.63 -2.21
CA VAL A 7 -12.41 -28.21 -2.63
C VAL A 7 -11.61 -29.47 -2.89
N PHE A 8 -10.96 -29.57 -4.05
CA PHE A 8 -10.14 -30.72 -4.40
C PHE A 8 -8.66 -30.36 -4.29
N SER A 9 -7.84 -31.28 -3.78
CA SER A 9 -6.39 -31.22 -3.87
C SER A 9 -5.91 -32.20 -4.94
N ARG A 10 -5.22 -31.70 -5.97
CA ARG A 10 -4.59 -32.51 -7.02
C ARG A 10 -3.25 -33.02 -6.52
N VAL A 11 -3.20 -34.30 -6.18
CA VAL A 11 -2.03 -34.95 -5.58
C VAL A 11 -1.52 -36.09 -6.45
N THR A 12 -0.23 -36.37 -6.33
CA THR A 12 0.35 -37.60 -6.86
C THR A 12 0.35 -38.64 -5.76
N VAL A 13 -0.33 -39.77 -5.96
CA VAL A 13 -0.23 -40.95 -5.08
C VAL A 13 0.75 -41.96 -5.68
N VAL A 14 1.81 -42.26 -4.94
CA VAL A 14 2.85 -43.23 -5.29
C VAL A 14 2.60 -44.51 -4.48
N ALA A 15 2.13 -45.55 -5.15
CA ALA A 15 1.98 -46.89 -4.61
C ALA A 15 3.20 -47.77 -4.98
N PRO A 16 3.36 -48.98 -4.40
CA PRO A 16 4.54 -49.81 -4.63
C PRO A 16 4.81 -50.14 -6.11
N ARG A 17 3.76 -50.26 -6.92
CA ARG A 17 3.86 -50.67 -8.33
C ARG A 17 3.34 -49.62 -9.31
N THR A 18 2.69 -48.57 -8.82
CA THR A 18 1.98 -47.61 -9.65
C THR A 18 2.12 -46.20 -9.10
N ARG A 19 2.04 -45.22 -10.00
CA ARG A 19 1.95 -43.81 -9.66
C ARG A 19 0.71 -43.27 -10.34
N ILE A 20 -0.16 -42.64 -9.57
CA ILE A 20 -1.44 -42.11 -10.05
C ILE A 20 -1.57 -40.64 -9.63
N ASP A 21 -1.97 -39.80 -10.57
CA ASP A 21 -2.29 -38.40 -10.28
C ASP A 21 -3.81 -38.28 -10.18
N VAL A 22 -4.29 -37.85 -9.02
CA VAL A 22 -5.72 -37.85 -8.67
C VAL A 22 -6.11 -36.57 -7.95
N ALA A 23 -7.31 -36.08 -8.24
CA ALA A 23 -7.93 -34.99 -7.50
C ALA A 23 -8.74 -35.59 -6.36
N LEU A 24 -8.32 -35.34 -5.12
CA LEU A 24 -8.98 -35.85 -3.92
C LEU A 24 -9.77 -34.74 -3.23
N PRO A 25 -11.00 -35.01 -2.74
CA PRO A 25 -11.73 -34.06 -1.92
C PRO A 25 -10.94 -33.70 -0.65
N ALA A 26 -10.72 -32.42 -0.41
CA ALA A 26 -9.94 -31.93 0.74
C ALA A 26 -10.70 -32.05 2.07
N ASP A 27 -12.02 -32.20 2.02
CA ASP A 27 -12.94 -32.25 3.16
C ASP A 27 -13.33 -33.67 3.59
N VAL A 28 -12.83 -34.70 2.90
CA VAL A 28 -13.07 -36.11 3.23
C VAL A 28 -11.90 -36.67 4.04
N SER A 29 -12.19 -37.58 4.98
CA SER A 29 -11.18 -38.20 5.84
C SER A 29 -10.23 -39.09 5.02
N VAL A 30 -8.98 -39.21 5.47
CA VAL A 30 -8.00 -40.09 4.81
C VAL A 30 -8.46 -41.55 4.82
N ALA A 31 -9.16 -42.00 5.87
CA ALA A 31 -9.71 -43.36 5.95
C ALA A 31 -10.73 -43.65 4.85
N ASP A 32 -11.61 -42.69 4.54
CA ASP A 32 -12.68 -42.87 3.55
C ASP A 32 -12.14 -42.85 2.11
N LEU A 33 -11.02 -42.15 1.89
CA LEU A 33 -10.34 -42.10 0.58
C LEU A 33 -9.49 -43.34 0.29
N LEU A 34 -9.06 -44.06 1.33
CA LEU A 34 -8.11 -45.16 1.21
C LEU A 34 -8.60 -46.33 0.34
N PRO A 35 -9.84 -46.84 0.46
CA PRO A 35 -10.33 -47.93 -0.37
C PRO A 35 -10.32 -47.60 -1.87
N MET A 36 -10.76 -46.39 -2.22
CA MET A 36 -10.74 -45.89 -3.59
C MET A 36 -9.31 -45.80 -4.12
N LEU A 37 -8.37 -45.26 -3.32
CA LEU A 37 -6.97 -45.17 -3.71
C LEU A 37 -6.32 -46.54 -3.90
N LEU A 38 -6.66 -47.53 -3.08
CA LEU A 38 -6.18 -48.91 -3.20
C LEU A 38 -6.68 -49.58 -4.49
N GLU A 39 -7.94 -49.35 -4.83
CA GLU A 39 -8.52 -49.86 -6.07
C GLU A 39 -7.88 -49.21 -7.31
N MET A 40 -7.72 -47.88 -7.30
CA MET A 40 -7.03 -47.14 -8.37
C MET A 40 -5.57 -47.58 -8.52
N ALA A 41 -4.88 -47.84 -7.42
CA ALA A 41 -3.49 -48.29 -7.41
C ALA A 41 -3.33 -49.78 -7.77
N LYS A 42 -4.43 -50.55 -7.80
CA LYS A 42 -4.47 -52.02 -7.95
C LYS A 42 -3.74 -52.78 -6.84
N GLU A 43 -3.83 -52.27 -5.61
CA GLU A 43 -3.20 -52.83 -4.40
C GLU A 43 -4.23 -53.44 -3.43
N THR A 44 -5.49 -53.56 -3.85
CA THR A 44 -6.56 -54.22 -3.07
C THR A 44 -6.26 -55.71 -2.89
N THR A 45 -6.16 -56.17 -1.64
CA THR A 45 -5.98 -57.58 -1.32
C THR A 45 -7.23 -58.18 -0.66
N PRO A 46 -7.50 -59.49 -0.83
CA PRO A 46 -8.69 -60.15 -0.24
C PRO A 46 -8.75 -60.11 1.29
N ASP A 47 -7.60 -59.94 1.94
CA ASP A 47 -7.46 -59.82 3.39
C ASP A 47 -7.38 -58.35 3.88
N GLY A 48 -7.61 -57.37 3.00
CA GLY A 48 -7.59 -55.94 3.33
C GLY A 48 -6.23 -55.42 3.85
N GLY A 49 -5.16 -56.18 3.63
CA GLY A 49 -3.82 -55.88 4.14
C GLY A 49 -3.61 -56.23 5.61
N ALA A 50 -4.43 -57.10 6.20
CA ALA A 50 -4.33 -57.52 7.61
C ALA A 50 -2.94 -58.06 7.97
N ARG A 51 -2.27 -58.76 7.05
CA ARG A 51 -0.92 -59.32 7.25
C ARG A 51 0.18 -58.28 7.45
N HIS A 52 -0.04 -57.04 7.04
CA HIS A 52 0.93 -55.94 7.16
C HIS A 52 0.35 -54.71 7.89
N GLY A 53 -0.67 -54.93 8.73
CA GLY A 53 -1.27 -53.88 9.57
C GLY A 53 -2.13 -52.86 8.81
N GLY A 54 -2.54 -53.16 7.58
CA GLY A 54 -3.31 -52.28 6.71
C GLY A 54 -2.44 -51.30 5.91
N TRP A 55 -3.10 -50.38 5.22
CA TRP A 55 -2.49 -49.36 4.38
C TRP A 55 -2.50 -48.00 5.07
N CYS A 56 -1.56 -47.15 4.72
CA CYS A 56 -1.54 -45.75 5.12
C CYS A 56 -1.06 -44.85 4.00
N LEU A 57 -1.43 -43.57 4.12
CA LEU A 57 -0.99 -42.51 3.24
C LEU A 57 -0.01 -41.64 4.03
N ALA A 58 1.15 -41.29 3.46
CA ALA A 58 2.15 -40.45 4.10
C ALA A 58 2.74 -39.48 3.09
N LYS A 59 3.19 -38.29 3.51
CA LYS A 59 4.03 -37.45 2.64
C LYS A 59 5.42 -38.09 2.51
N LEU A 60 6.15 -37.78 1.44
CA LEU A 60 7.49 -38.32 1.22
C LEU A 60 8.42 -37.96 2.40
N GLY A 61 8.83 -38.96 3.18
CA GLY A 61 9.74 -38.79 4.32
C GLY A 61 9.05 -38.59 5.67
N ASP A 62 7.73 -38.37 5.67
CA ASP A 62 6.95 -38.12 6.88
C ASP A 62 6.31 -39.38 7.46
N ASN A 63 5.76 -39.22 8.67
CA ASN A 63 4.90 -40.20 9.31
C ASN A 63 3.55 -40.36 8.58
N PRO A 64 2.88 -41.51 8.76
CA PRO A 64 1.54 -41.75 8.26
C PRO A 64 0.56 -40.64 8.67
N LEU A 65 -0.22 -40.18 7.71
CA LEU A 65 -1.33 -39.27 7.94
C LEU A 65 -2.37 -39.92 8.86
N ASP A 66 -2.96 -39.10 9.73
CA ASP A 66 -4.02 -39.54 10.63
C ASP A 66 -5.27 -39.92 9.81
N PRO A 67 -5.75 -41.17 9.88
CA PRO A 67 -6.89 -41.65 9.10
C PRO A 67 -8.20 -40.91 9.44
N SER A 68 -8.33 -40.36 10.65
CA SER A 68 -9.54 -39.67 11.11
C SER A 68 -9.67 -38.23 10.62
N ARG A 69 -8.59 -37.66 10.07
CA ARG A 69 -8.51 -36.26 9.65
C ARG A 69 -8.69 -36.09 8.15
N THR A 70 -9.15 -34.91 7.73
CA THR A 70 -9.31 -34.55 6.32
C THR A 70 -7.99 -34.06 5.71
N LEU A 71 -7.81 -34.24 4.40
CA LEU A 71 -6.59 -33.80 3.69
C LEU A 71 -6.32 -32.30 3.86
N GLY A 72 -7.36 -31.46 3.80
CA GLY A 72 -7.25 -30.02 4.00
C GLY A 72 -6.80 -29.65 5.41
N SER A 73 -7.28 -30.38 6.44
CA SER A 73 -6.84 -30.15 7.82
C SER A 73 -5.38 -30.56 8.05
N LEU A 74 -4.88 -31.51 7.27
CA LEU A 74 -3.51 -32.01 7.30
C LEU A 74 -2.56 -31.17 6.42
N GLY A 75 -3.06 -30.08 5.82
CA GLY A 75 -2.25 -29.16 5.02
C GLY A 75 -1.82 -29.72 3.67
N ILE A 76 -2.53 -30.73 3.14
CA ILE A 76 -2.22 -31.30 1.83
C ILE A 76 -2.73 -30.36 0.72
N VAL A 77 -1.79 -29.87 -0.09
CA VAL A 77 -2.06 -28.89 -1.16
C VAL A 77 -1.88 -29.49 -2.55
N ASP A 78 -2.31 -28.75 -3.58
CA ASP A 78 -2.07 -29.11 -4.97
C ASP A 78 -0.59 -29.30 -5.27
N GLY A 79 -0.26 -30.42 -5.91
CA GLY A 79 1.11 -30.81 -6.27
C GLY A 79 1.83 -31.67 -5.22
N ASP A 80 1.23 -31.91 -4.05
CA ASP A 80 1.83 -32.77 -3.03
C ASP A 80 1.92 -34.23 -3.50
N MET A 81 3.02 -34.88 -3.12
CA MET A 81 3.27 -36.29 -3.41
C MET A 81 3.06 -37.13 -2.15
N LEU A 82 2.09 -38.02 -2.22
CA LEU A 82 1.68 -38.92 -1.15
C LEU A 82 2.12 -40.33 -1.49
N GLN A 83 2.71 -41.04 -0.53
CA GLN A 83 3.04 -42.44 -0.66
C GLN A 83 1.98 -43.31 -0.02
N LEU A 84 1.46 -44.26 -0.79
CA LEU A 84 0.59 -45.32 -0.33
C LEU A 84 1.48 -46.49 0.10
N ARG A 85 1.58 -46.71 1.41
CA ARG A 85 2.51 -47.68 2.00
C ARG A 85 1.78 -48.69 2.88
N LYS A 86 2.40 -49.85 3.09
CA LYS A 86 1.96 -50.81 4.10
C LYS A 86 2.34 -50.28 5.48
N ARG A 87 1.41 -50.34 6.44
CA ARG A 87 1.62 -49.77 7.78
C ARG A 87 2.80 -50.41 8.52
N ALA A 88 3.03 -51.71 8.33
CA ALA A 88 4.17 -52.43 8.90
C ALA A 88 5.53 -52.06 8.27
N GLU A 89 5.54 -51.45 7.07
CA GLU A 89 6.75 -51.03 6.35
C GLU A 89 7.03 -49.52 6.55
N ASN A 90 6.36 -48.88 7.51
CA ASN A 90 6.63 -47.48 7.80
C ASN A 90 8.02 -47.34 8.43
N PRO A 91 8.94 -46.55 7.85
CA PRO A 91 10.26 -46.37 8.43
C PRO A 91 10.12 -45.85 9.86
N PRO A 92 10.96 -46.31 10.82
CA PRO A 92 11.01 -45.70 12.13
C PRO A 92 11.35 -44.20 11.96
N PRO A 93 10.88 -43.34 12.89
CA PRO A 93 11.31 -41.95 12.87
C PRO A 93 12.85 -41.91 12.87
N PRO A 94 13.46 -40.93 12.18
CA PRO A 94 14.90 -40.80 12.15
C PRO A 94 15.43 -40.76 13.59
N LEU A 95 16.28 -41.72 13.93
CA LEU A 95 16.96 -41.76 15.20
C LEU A 95 18.22 -40.90 15.04
N TYR A 96 18.22 -39.72 15.66
CA TYR A 96 19.39 -38.88 15.72
C TYR A 96 20.30 -39.41 16.84
N ASP A 97 21.49 -39.89 16.47
CA ASP A 97 22.48 -40.45 17.40
C ASP A 97 23.16 -39.35 18.26
N ASP A 98 22.99 -38.09 17.86
CA ASP A 98 23.50 -36.92 18.57
C ASP A 98 22.34 -36.03 19.06
N VAL A 99 22.20 -35.92 20.38
CA VAL A 99 21.23 -35.04 21.05
C VAL A 99 21.49 -33.56 20.71
N VAL A 100 22.73 -33.21 20.33
CA VAL A 100 23.11 -31.86 19.90
C VAL A 100 22.59 -31.56 18.49
N ASP A 101 22.67 -32.51 17.56
CA ASP A 101 22.07 -32.36 16.22
C ASP A 101 20.54 -32.39 16.29
N ALA A 102 19.95 -33.21 17.16
CA ALA A 102 18.51 -33.18 17.38
C ALA A 102 18.02 -31.82 17.91
N ILE A 103 18.80 -31.13 18.76
CA ILE A 103 18.49 -29.78 19.25
C ILE A 103 18.75 -28.71 18.18
N ALA A 104 19.77 -28.89 17.33
CA ALA A 104 20.10 -27.98 16.24
C ALA A 104 19.09 -28.07 15.07
N GLU A 105 18.59 -29.28 14.76
CA GLU A 105 17.60 -29.56 13.73
C GLU A 105 16.17 -29.40 14.26
N SER A 106 15.93 -29.62 15.57
CA SER A 106 14.77 -29.08 16.28
C SER A 106 14.95 -27.57 16.47
N ALA A 107 15.19 -26.84 15.38
CA ALA A 107 15.05 -25.41 15.39
C ALA A 107 13.54 -25.12 15.59
N PRO A 108 13.09 -24.62 16.74
CA PRO A 108 11.75 -24.05 16.80
C PRO A 108 11.69 -22.95 15.73
N ASP A 109 10.57 -22.82 15.04
CA ASP A 109 10.27 -21.75 14.06
C ASP A 109 10.57 -20.31 14.56
N SER A 110 10.94 -20.16 15.83
CA SER A 110 11.33 -18.93 16.50
C SER A 110 12.79 -18.47 16.32
N TYR A 111 13.76 -19.32 15.94
CA TYR A 111 15.16 -18.86 15.84
C TYR A 111 15.45 -18.19 14.49
N ARG A 112 15.48 -16.85 14.46
CA ARG A 112 15.87 -16.06 13.29
C ARG A 112 17.31 -15.54 13.46
N PRO A 113 18.30 -16.05 12.70
CA PRO A 113 19.68 -15.59 12.82
C PRO A 113 19.82 -14.12 12.39
N TRP A 114 20.83 -13.43 12.94
CA TRP A 114 21.19 -12.09 12.49
C TRP A 114 21.79 -12.15 11.08
N THR A 115 21.01 -11.75 10.08
CA THR A 115 21.44 -11.74 8.68
C THR A 115 21.91 -10.35 8.26
N LYS A 116 22.66 -10.29 7.15
CA LYS A 116 22.97 -9.03 6.45
C LYS A 116 21.70 -8.23 6.12
N GLU A 117 20.61 -8.93 5.81
CA GLU A 117 19.32 -8.29 5.55
C GLU A 117 18.75 -7.62 6.79
N THR A 118 18.76 -8.32 7.94
CA THR A 118 18.32 -7.75 9.22
C THR A 118 19.17 -6.54 9.61
N ALA A 119 20.49 -6.63 9.46
CA ALA A 119 21.42 -5.52 9.71
C ALA A 119 21.12 -4.31 8.80
N ASN A 120 20.92 -4.54 7.50
CA ASN A 120 20.58 -3.49 6.55
C ASN A 120 19.24 -2.82 6.88
N ARG A 121 18.21 -3.61 7.21
CA ARG A 121 16.88 -3.09 7.58
C ARG A 121 16.95 -2.20 8.82
N ILE A 122 17.63 -2.65 9.88
CA ILE A 122 17.79 -1.85 11.10
C ILE A 122 18.62 -0.59 10.83
N GLY A 123 19.70 -0.71 10.04
CA GLY A 123 20.51 0.43 9.63
C GLY A 123 19.73 1.46 8.79
N HIS A 124 18.85 0.99 7.89
CA HIS A 124 17.94 1.84 7.12
C HIS A 124 16.93 2.55 8.01
N ILE A 125 16.32 1.86 8.98
CA ILE A 125 15.37 2.46 9.93
C ILE A 125 16.08 3.54 10.77
N ALA A 126 17.23 3.21 11.36
CA ALA A 126 17.99 4.13 12.20
C ALA A 126 18.49 5.34 11.39
N GLY A 127 19.01 5.11 10.17
CA GLY A 127 19.47 6.16 9.27
C GLY A 127 18.34 7.08 8.81
N ALA A 128 17.19 6.52 8.43
CA ALA A 128 16.02 7.31 8.05
C ALA A 128 15.52 8.16 9.22
N LEU A 129 15.44 7.58 10.41
CA LEU A 129 15.03 8.29 11.62
C LEU A 129 15.99 9.45 11.94
N ALA A 130 17.30 9.21 11.91
CA ALA A 130 18.30 10.24 12.16
C ALA A 130 18.23 11.39 11.14
N LEU A 131 18.05 11.07 9.85
CA LEU A 131 17.91 12.08 8.79
C LEU A 131 16.64 12.91 8.96
N ILE A 132 15.50 12.27 9.23
CA ILE A 132 14.24 12.98 9.49
C ILE A 132 14.37 13.87 10.74
N LEU A 133 14.93 13.34 11.83
CA LEU A 133 15.15 14.11 13.06
C LEU A 133 16.12 15.28 12.86
N SER A 134 17.10 15.15 11.97
CA SER A 134 17.97 16.28 11.61
C SER A 134 17.20 17.42 10.94
N ALA A 135 16.26 17.11 10.05
CA ALA A 135 15.40 18.13 9.45
C ALA A 135 14.47 18.77 10.49
N VAL A 136 13.92 17.97 11.41
CA VAL A 136 13.12 18.48 12.54
C VAL A 136 13.95 19.40 13.43
N ALA A 137 15.19 19.03 13.74
CA ALA A 137 16.08 19.86 14.55
C ALA A 137 16.35 21.22 13.88
N VAL A 138 16.61 21.24 12.56
CA VAL A 138 16.82 22.49 11.82
C VAL A 138 15.53 23.32 11.74
N PHE A 139 14.37 22.67 11.58
CA PHE A 139 13.07 23.33 11.61
C PHE A 139 12.78 24.02 12.95
N MET A 140 13.08 23.34 14.08
CA MET A 140 12.94 23.90 15.42
C MET A 140 14.00 24.98 15.75
N ALA A 141 15.03 25.14 14.93
CA ALA A 141 15.95 26.27 15.00
C ALA A 141 15.45 27.51 14.22
N GLY A 142 14.27 27.41 13.59
CA GLY A 142 13.66 28.46 12.79
C GLY A 142 12.81 29.47 13.56
N PRO A 143 12.20 30.43 12.83
CA PRO A 143 11.49 31.57 13.41
C PRO A 143 10.30 31.22 14.31
N LEU A 144 9.62 30.11 14.03
CA LEU A 144 8.49 29.62 14.82
C LEU A 144 8.87 29.24 16.26
N TRP A 145 10.16 29.00 16.52
CA TRP A 145 10.70 28.64 17.84
C TRP A 145 11.67 29.71 18.38
N GLY A 146 11.55 30.95 17.88
CA GLY A 146 12.38 32.08 18.33
C GLY A 146 13.78 32.13 17.70
N GLY A 147 14.07 31.25 16.74
CA GLY A 147 15.33 31.26 15.99
C GLY A 147 15.33 32.22 14.79
N GLY A 148 16.43 32.23 14.04
CA GLY A 148 16.59 33.03 12.82
C GLY A 148 16.18 32.30 11.55
N ASN A 149 16.11 33.02 10.43
CA ASN A 149 15.80 32.45 9.10
C ASN A 149 17.03 31.90 8.37
N VAL A 150 18.13 32.66 8.39
CA VAL A 150 19.31 32.41 7.56
C VAL A 150 20.02 31.10 7.92
N GLY A 151 20.22 30.82 9.22
CA GLY A 151 20.88 29.60 9.69
C GLY A 151 20.17 28.32 9.23
N PRO A 152 18.86 28.16 9.51
CA PRO A 152 18.07 27.03 9.03
C PRO A 152 17.98 26.94 7.50
N ALA A 153 17.83 28.07 6.80
CA ALA A 153 17.78 28.10 5.34
C ALA A 153 19.03 27.50 4.70
N ILE A 154 20.22 27.95 5.13
CA ILE A 154 21.51 27.49 4.62
C ILE A 154 21.77 26.04 5.05
N THR A 155 21.55 25.73 6.33
CA THR A 155 21.84 24.38 6.87
C THR A 155 20.98 23.32 6.20
N ALA A 156 19.66 23.57 6.09
CA ALA A 156 18.76 22.65 5.44
C ALA A 156 18.97 22.61 3.92
N GLY A 157 19.25 23.75 3.28
CA GLY A 157 19.53 23.81 1.84
C GLY A 157 20.78 23.02 1.45
N ALA A 158 21.89 23.28 2.15
CA ALA A 158 23.13 22.53 1.96
C ALA A 158 22.96 21.05 2.31
N GLY A 159 22.28 20.74 3.42
CA GLY A 159 21.99 19.38 3.82
C GLY A 159 21.15 18.61 2.80
N ALA A 160 20.17 19.25 2.17
CA ALA A 160 19.37 18.64 1.10
C ALA A 160 20.23 18.29 -0.12
N VAL A 161 21.08 19.21 -0.57
CA VAL A 161 22.02 18.99 -1.68
C VAL A 161 23.00 17.86 -1.37
N ILE A 162 23.57 17.86 -0.16
CA ILE A 162 24.50 16.82 0.31
C ILE A 162 23.80 15.47 0.36
N ALA A 163 22.56 15.40 0.87
CA ALA A 163 21.81 14.15 0.95
C ALA A 163 21.51 13.57 -0.44
N VAL A 164 21.12 14.40 -1.41
CA VAL A 164 20.91 13.95 -2.80
C VAL A 164 22.22 13.49 -3.43
N ALA A 165 23.30 14.27 -3.29
CA ALA A 165 24.60 13.93 -3.84
C ALA A 165 25.15 12.62 -3.25
N LEU A 166 25.11 12.48 -1.93
CA LEU A 166 25.53 11.27 -1.23
C LEU A 166 24.63 10.09 -1.61
N GLY A 167 23.32 10.29 -1.68
CA GLY A 167 22.38 9.28 -2.14
C GLY A 167 22.70 8.77 -3.54
N ALA A 168 23.00 9.68 -4.48
CA ALA A 168 23.42 9.34 -5.84
C ALA A 168 24.77 8.61 -5.87
N VAL A 169 25.75 9.03 -5.08
CA VAL A 169 27.06 8.35 -4.97
C VAL A 169 26.88 6.93 -4.42
N ILE A 170 26.13 6.77 -3.32
CA ILE A 170 25.88 5.45 -2.72
C ILE A 170 25.12 4.53 -3.68
N ALA A 171 24.11 5.06 -4.38
CA ALA A 171 23.37 4.28 -5.37
C ALA A 171 24.21 3.85 -6.58
N ARG A 172 25.08 4.74 -7.09
CA ARG A 172 25.81 4.51 -8.35
C ARG A 172 27.20 3.91 -8.15
N ALA A 173 27.99 4.42 -7.21
CA ALA A 173 29.35 3.94 -6.97
C ALA A 173 29.37 2.63 -6.19
N TYR A 174 28.50 2.50 -5.18
CA TYR A 174 28.43 1.30 -4.32
C TYR A 174 27.32 0.31 -4.73
N GLN A 175 26.59 0.60 -5.82
CA GLN A 175 25.45 -0.19 -6.30
C GLN A 175 24.36 -0.42 -5.23
N ALA A 176 24.31 0.42 -4.20
CA ALA A 176 23.39 0.31 -3.07
C ALA A 176 22.17 1.24 -3.28
N LYS A 177 21.38 0.95 -4.32
CA LYS A 177 20.27 1.80 -4.77
C LYS A 177 19.26 2.10 -3.66
N THR A 178 18.85 1.11 -2.87
CA THR A 178 17.89 1.30 -1.77
C THR A 178 18.42 2.27 -0.72
N THR A 179 19.68 2.14 -0.32
CA THR A 179 20.32 3.05 0.64
C THR A 179 20.43 4.46 0.06
N GLY A 180 20.81 4.59 -1.22
CA GLY A 180 20.90 5.88 -1.88
C GLY A 180 19.56 6.61 -2.00
N VAL A 181 18.50 5.88 -2.36
CA VAL A 181 17.12 6.40 -2.37
C VAL A 181 16.70 6.82 -0.96
N LEU A 182 17.00 6.02 0.06
CA LEU A 182 16.67 6.34 1.45
C LEU A 182 17.35 7.63 1.93
N ILE A 183 18.64 7.82 1.66
CA ILE A 183 19.37 9.02 2.05
C ILE A 183 18.75 10.26 1.37
N ALA A 184 18.51 10.19 0.05
CA ALA A 184 17.92 11.30 -0.69
C ALA A 184 16.46 11.57 -0.31
N ALA A 185 15.67 10.53 -0.01
CA ALA A 185 14.27 10.69 0.37
C ALA A 185 14.08 11.15 1.82
N ALA A 186 14.76 10.51 2.78
CA ALA A 186 14.62 10.81 4.21
C ALA A 186 15.43 12.04 4.65
N GLY A 187 16.55 12.33 3.97
CA GLY A 187 17.35 13.53 4.21
C GLY A 187 16.99 14.66 3.26
N GLY A 188 17.06 14.40 1.95
CA GLY A 188 16.91 15.44 0.92
C GLY A 188 15.55 16.13 0.93
N LEU A 189 14.44 15.37 0.91
CA LEU A 189 13.10 15.96 0.79
C LEU A 189 12.71 16.81 2.03
N PRO A 190 12.84 16.33 3.28
CA PRO A 190 12.48 17.13 4.45
C PRO A 190 13.38 18.35 4.61
N LEU A 191 14.68 18.23 4.36
CA LEU A 191 15.61 19.36 4.43
C LEU A 191 15.31 20.41 3.34
N ALA A 192 14.92 19.98 2.12
CA ALA A 192 14.49 20.91 1.07
C ALA A 192 13.24 21.70 1.50
N PHE A 193 12.27 21.02 2.11
CA PHE A 193 11.07 21.64 2.65
C PHE A 193 11.41 22.68 3.73
N VAL A 194 12.23 22.30 4.72
CA VAL A 194 12.65 23.18 5.82
C VAL A 194 13.45 24.38 5.30
N SER A 195 14.30 24.18 4.30
CA SER A 195 15.04 25.27 3.65
C SER A 195 14.08 26.27 3.02
N GLY A 196 13.08 25.82 2.25
CA GLY A 196 12.11 26.70 1.61
C GLY A 196 11.22 27.45 2.62
N LEU A 197 10.90 26.82 3.76
CA LEU A 197 10.20 27.48 4.85
C LEU A 197 11.01 28.64 5.47
N SER A 198 12.34 28.55 5.44
CA SER A 198 13.24 29.45 6.17
C SER A 198 13.90 30.51 5.28
N ILE A 199 13.87 30.36 3.95
CA ILE A 199 14.44 31.35 3.02
C ILE A 199 13.63 32.65 3.02
N VAL A 200 12.29 32.55 3.12
CA VAL A 200 11.42 33.72 3.14
C VAL A 200 11.51 34.38 4.52
N PRO A 201 11.90 35.67 4.61
CA PRO A 201 12.04 36.34 5.90
C PRO A 201 10.72 36.42 6.68
N GLY A 202 10.81 36.26 8.00
CA GLY A 202 9.68 36.36 8.93
C GLY A 202 9.22 35.00 9.44
N VAL A 203 7.98 34.95 9.95
CA VAL A 203 7.34 33.70 10.38
C VAL A 203 6.84 32.96 9.14
N PRO A 204 7.09 31.64 9.00
CA PRO A 204 6.58 30.83 7.90
C PRO A 204 5.08 31.03 7.64
N GLY A 205 4.74 31.25 6.38
CA GLY A 205 3.39 31.50 5.90
C GLY A 205 3.19 30.98 4.47
N ARG A 206 2.27 31.60 3.72
CA ARG A 206 1.86 31.10 2.38
C ARG A 206 3.01 31.07 1.38
N ALA A 207 3.81 32.14 1.33
CA ALA A 207 4.93 32.26 0.40
C ALA A 207 6.08 31.30 0.75
N SER A 208 6.35 31.08 2.04
CA SER A 208 7.38 30.14 2.46
C SER A 208 6.95 28.69 2.20
N LEU A 209 5.66 28.36 2.34
CA LEU A 209 5.10 27.06 1.98
C LEU A 209 5.14 26.80 0.47
N LEU A 210 4.84 27.82 -0.35
CA LEU A 210 5.02 27.75 -1.79
C LEU A 210 6.47 27.39 -2.16
N LEU A 211 7.44 28.10 -1.57
CA LEU A 211 8.86 27.86 -1.84
C LEU A 211 9.29 26.48 -1.32
N ALA A 212 8.83 26.06 -0.14
CA ALA A 212 9.08 24.73 0.40
C ALA A 212 8.59 23.62 -0.53
N CYS A 213 7.36 23.72 -1.04
CA CYS A 213 6.84 22.80 -2.04
C CYS A 213 7.66 22.83 -3.34
N ALA A 214 8.04 24.01 -3.82
CA ALA A 214 8.84 24.14 -5.03
C ALA A 214 10.22 23.46 -4.89
N LEU A 215 10.90 23.63 -3.74
CA LEU A 215 12.18 22.99 -3.48
C LEU A 215 12.06 21.47 -3.34
N VAL A 216 11.00 20.95 -2.72
CA VAL A 216 10.72 19.51 -2.67
C VAL A 216 10.52 18.95 -4.08
N LEU A 217 9.78 19.64 -4.94
CA LEU A 217 9.58 19.24 -6.34
C LEU A 217 10.90 19.19 -7.11
N ILE A 218 11.77 20.19 -6.93
CA ILE A 218 13.10 20.23 -7.55
C ILE A 218 13.96 19.08 -7.05
N VAL A 219 14.03 18.86 -5.73
CA VAL A 219 14.84 17.80 -5.12
C VAL A 219 14.34 16.41 -5.48
N ALA A 220 13.03 16.20 -5.55
CA ALA A 220 12.45 14.94 -6.02
C ALA A 220 12.82 14.66 -7.48
N SER A 221 12.70 15.67 -8.35
CA SER A 221 13.05 15.55 -9.77
C SER A 221 14.55 15.27 -9.96
N ALA A 222 15.41 16.04 -9.27
CA ALA A 222 16.85 15.85 -9.29
C ALA A 222 17.25 14.46 -8.77
N SER A 223 16.59 13.96 -7.73
CA SER A 223 16.84 12.62 -7.18
C SER A 223 16.51 11.51 -8.17
N ILE A 224 15.38 11.61 -8.90
CA ILE A 224 15.05 10.67 -9.98
C ILE A 224 16.13 10.67 -11.05
N MET A 225 16.57 11.86 -11.49
CA MET A 225 17.58 12.00 -12.53
C MET A 225 18.96 11.49 -12.12
N LEU A 226 19.40 11.78 -10.89
CA LEU A 226 20.74 11.46 -10.41
C LEU A 226 20.88 10.02 -9.92
N ILE A 227 19.83 9.44 -9.33
CA ILE A 227 19.86 8.09 -8.75
C ILE A 227 19.40 7.04 -9.76
N GLY A 228 18.41 7.35 -10.60
CA GLY A 228 17.81 6.39 -11.53
C GLY A 228 17.07 5.24 -10.84
N ALA A 229 16.62 5.44 -9.60
CA ALA A 229 15.83 4.49 -8.80
C ALA A 229 14.92 5.25 -7.82
N GLY A 230 13.98 4.55 -7.18
CA GLY A 230 13.07 5.15 -6.19
C GLY A 230 11.93 5.99 -6.80
N ILE A 231 11.50 5.64 -8.01
CA ILE A 231 10.49 6.39 -8.78
C ILE A 231 9.21 6.59 -7.94
N THR A 232 8.67 5.53 -7.33
CA THR A 232 7.48 5.63 -6.47
C THR A 232 7.62 6.73 -5.41
N THR A 233 8.74 6.76 -4.68
CA THR A 233 8.96 7.71 -3.57
C THR A 233 9.09 9.14 -4.07
N PHE A 234 9.91 9.38 -5.08
CA PHE A 234 10.14 10.73 -5.57
C PHE A 234 8.97 11.26 -6.40
N VAL A 235 8.24 10.40 -7.12
CA VAL A 235 7.00 10.80 -7.80
C VAL A 235 5.91 11.11 -6.78
N ALA A 236 5.82 10.37 -5.67
CA ALA A 236 4.91 10.72 -4.58
C ALA A 236 5.20 12.10 -4.01
N ALA A 237 6.46 12.35 -3.63
CA ALA A 237 6.89 13.65 -3.12
C ALA A 237 6.69 14.76 -4.14
N GLY A 238 7.08 14.53 -5.40
CA GLY A 238 6.93 15.49 -6.49
C GLY A 238 5.47 15.81 -6.80
N THR A 239 4.57 14.81 -6.79
CA THR A 239 3.14 15.02 -7.04
C THR A 239 2.49 15.81 -5.91
N ALA A 240 2.75 15.46 -4.65
CA ALA A 240 2.27 16.22 -3.50
C ALA A 240 2.82 17.66 -3.52
N ALA A 241 4.10 17.82 -3.83
CA ALA A 241 4.76 19.11 -3.94
C ALA A 241 4.20 19.95 -5.09
N ALA A 242 3.92 19.38 -6.26
CA ALA A 242 3.32 20.08 -7.38
C ALA A 242 1.92 20.60 -7.06
N LEU A 243 1.08 19.76 -6.42
CA LEU A 243 -0.23 20.18 -5.92
C LEU A 243 -0.11 21.26 -4.83
N GLY A 244 0.89 21.13 -3.96
CA GLY A 244 1.22 22.16 -2.96
C GLY A 244 1.64 23.48 -3.57
N VAL A 245 2.49 23.48 -4.61
CA VAL A 245 2.88 24.69 -5.36
C VAL A 245 1.63 25.37 -5.93
N ILE A 246 0.73 24.62 -6.56
CA ILE A 246 -0.52 25.18 -7.10
C ILE A 246 -1.38 25.78 -5.97
N ALA A 247 -1.61 25.02 -4.91
CA ALA A 247 -2.45 25.46 -3.79
C ALA A 247 -1.90 26.71 -3.09
N PHE A 248 -0.59 26.74 -2.80
CA PHE A 248 0.04 27.88 -2.14
C PHE A 248 0.25 29.05 -3.09
N ALA A 249 0.39 28.84 -4.41
CA ALA A 249 0.40 29.94 -5.39
C ALA A 249 -0.95 30.65 -5.37
N VAL A 250 -2.04 29.89 -5.43
CA VAL A 250 -3.40 30.43 -5.28
C VAL A 250 -3.54 31.12 -3.92
N ALA A 251 -3.06 30.52 -2.83
CA ALA A 251 -3.13 31.14 -1.50
C ALA A 251 -2.33 32.44 -1.39
N THR A 252 -1.21 32.57 -2.10
CA THR A 252 -0.42 33.81 -2.12
C THR A 252 -1.05 34.90 -2.96
N LEU A 253 -1.73 34.54 -4.06
CA LEU A 253 -2.32 35.50 -4.99
C LEU A 253 -3.75 35.90 -4.59
N ILE A 254 -4.48 35.00 -3.92
CA ILE A 254 -5.87 35.20 -3.51
C ILE A 254 -5.95 35.23 -1.98
N ALA A 255 -6.42 36.36 -1.45
CA ALA A 255 -6.65 36.54 -0.02
C ALA A 255 -7.90 35.77 0.44
N HIS A 256 -7.79 34.45 0.55
CA HIS A 256 -8.83 33.57 1.06
C HIS A 256 -8.39 32.89 2.38
N PRO A 257 -9.31 32.60 3.33
CA PRO A 257 -9.02 31.77 4.49
C PRO A 257 -8.42 30.39 4.15
N ALA A 258 -7.55 29.88 5.03
CA ALA A 258 -6.87 28.59 4.86
C ALA A 258 -7.81 27.40 4.63
N PRO A 259 -8.99 27.29 5.29
CA PRO A 259 -9.92 26.20 5.03
C PRO A 259 -10.40 26.14 3.57
N GLY A 260 -10.66 27.30 2.94
CA GLY A 260 -11.05 27.35 1.52
C GLY A 260 -9.93 26.94 0.57
N ILE A 261 -8.68 27.32 0.86
CA ILE A 261 -7.52 26.82 0.10
C ILE A 261 -7.38 25.30 0.26
N GLY A 262 -7.53 24.80 1.49
CA GLY A 262 -7.50 23.36 1.78
C GLY A 262 -8.60 22.59 1.05
N ALA A 263 -9.82 23.13 1.02
CA ALA A 263 -10.97 22.59 0.32
C ALA A 263 -10.70 22.48 -1.19
N GLY A 264 -10.21 23.56 -1.81
CA GLY A 264 -9.82 23.55 -3.23
C GLY A 264 -8.70 22.55 -3.51
N ALA A 265 -7.67 22.51 -2.67
CA ALA A 265 -6.56 21.56 -2.80
C ALA A 265 -7.03 20.11 -2.71
N ALA A 266 -7.93 19.80 -1.76
CA ALA A 266 -8.53 18.47 -1.63
C ALA A 266 -9.34 18.08 -2.86
N ALA A 267 -10.20 18.98 -3.36
CA ALA A 267 -10.99 18.73 -4.56
C ALA A 267 -10.12 18.49 -5.80
N VAL A 268 -9.09 19.33 -6.01
CA VAL A 268 -8.15 19.18 -7.13
C VAL A 268 -7.36 17.87 -7.01
N ALA A 269 -6.87 17.52 -5.82
CA ALA A 269 -6.12 16.29 -5.60
C ALA A 269 -6.99 15.03 -5.83
N LEU A 270 -8.24 15.03 -5.36
CA LEU A 270 -9.18 13.93 -5.59
C LEU A 270 -9.64 13.83 -7.05
N GLY A 271 -9.76 14.96 -7.75
CA GLY A 271 -10.00 15.01 -9.19
C GLY A 271 -8.81 14.49 -9.99
N ALA A 272 -7.58 14.83 -9.57
CA ALA A 272 -6.33 14.38 -10.20
C ALA A 272 -6.20 12.85 -10.20
N LEU A 273 -6.66 12.17 -9.13
CA LEU A 273 -6.73 10.70 -9.06
C LEU A 273 -7.47 10.08 -10.27
N SER A 274 -8.47 10.75 -10.82
CA SER A 274 -9.27 10.24 -11.96
C SER A 274 -8.53 10.30 -13.30
N VAL A 275 -7.52 11.15 -13.44
CA VAL A 275 -6.72 11.29 -14.67
C VAL A 275 -5.39 10.52 -14.62
N LEU A 276 -4.99 9.99 -13.46
CA LEU A 276 -3.72 9.27 -13.30
C LEU A 276 -3.53 8.10 -14.27
N PRO A 277 -4.53 7.24 -14.58
CA PRO A 277 -4.34 6.17 -15.56
C PRO A 277 -3.90 6.68 -16.93
N ARG A 278 -4.44 7.83 -17.37
CA ARG A 278 -4.04 8.43 -18.66
C ARG A 278 -2.64 9.03 -18.60
N LEU A 279 -2.33 9.74 -17.51
CA LEU A 279 -1.01 10.33 -17.30
C LEU A 279 0.09 9.27 -17.20
N THR A 280 -0.16 8.16 -16.51
CA THR A 280 0.80 7.05 -16.38
C THR A 280 1.10 6.39 -17.72
N ILE A 281 0.09 6.15 -18.55
CA ILE A 281 0.27 5.62 -19.92
C ILE A 281 1.16 6.56 -20.75
N GLN A 282 0.91 7.87 -20.67
CA GLN A 282 1.71 8.88 -21.38
C GLN A 282 3.15 8.96 -20.86
N LEU A 283 3.34 9.04 -19.53
CA LEU A 283 4.64 9.15 -18.89
C LEU A 283 5.51 7.90 -19.09
N ALA A 284 4.90 6.72 -19.04
CA ALA A 284 5.59 5.45 -19.27
C ALA A 284 5.79 5.12 -20.76
N ARG A 285 5.21 5.93 -21.66
CA ARG A 285 5.24 5.73 -23.12
C ARG A 285 4.84 4.30 -23.50
N LEU A 286 3.76 3.81 -22.90
CA LEU A 286 3.23 2.50 -23.23
C LEU A 286 2.74 2.51 -24.68
N PRO A 287 3.05 1.47 -25.48
CA PRO A 287 2.52 1.37 -26.83
C PRO A 287 1.00 1.29 -26.75
N LEU A 288 0.32 2.24 -27.36
CA LEU A 288 -1.13 2.21 -27.48
C LEU A 288 -1.50 1.19 -28.56
N PRO A 289 -2.55 0.39 -28.35
CA PRO A 289 -3.05 -0.46 -29.42
C PRO A 289 -3.45 0.42 -30.60
N ASN A 290 -2.84 0.19 -31.76
CA ASN A 290 -3.27 0.83 -32.99
C ASN A 290 -4.59 0.18 -33.40
N VAL A 291 -5.67 0.97 -33.50
CA VAL A 291 -6.95 0.48 -33.99
C VAL A 291 -7.03 0.87 -35.46
N PRO A 292 -6.97 -0.08 -36.42
CA PRO A 292 -6.98 0.20 -37.85
C PRO A 292 -8.23 1.02 -38.23
N GLY A 293 -8.03 2.16 -38.89
CA GLY A 293 -9.13 3.01 -39.37
C GLY A 293 -9.57 2.66 -40.78
N SER A 294 -8.74 1.91 -41.52
CA SER A 294 -8.98 1.50 -42.91
C SER A 294 -8.60 0.03 -43.14
N ALA A 295 -9.07 -0.54 -44.26
CA ALA A 295 -8.67 -1.87 -44.70
C ALA A 295 -7.19 -1.94 -45.14
N GLU A 296 -6.58 -0.80 -45.45
CA GLU A 296 -5.15 -0.72 -45.78
C GLU A 296 -4.30 -0.76 -44.51
N ASP A 297 -4.77 -0.13 -43.42
CA ASP A 297 -4.13 -0.17 -42.09
C ASP A 297 -4.10 -1.60 -41.50
N LEU A 298 -5.04 -2.47 -41.90
CA LEU A 298 -5.05 -3.89 -41.53
C LEU A 298 -3.95 -4.71 -42.22
N LYS A 299 -3.40 -4.21 -43.34
CA LYS A 299 -2.29 -4.83 -44.07
C LYS A 299 -0.93 -4.36 -43.57
N GLU A 300 -0.88 -3.25 -42.82
CA GLU A 300 0.34 -2.80 -42.17
C GLU A 300 0.67 -3.73 -41.00
N ASP A 301 1.62 -4.64 -41.23
CA ASP A 301 2.19 -5.49 -40.18
C ASP A 301 3.10 -4.63 -39.30
N THR A 302 2.52 -3.93 -38.32
CA THR A 302 3.29 -3.33 -37.24
C THR A 302 3.83 -4.47 -36.39
N GLY A 303 5.04 -4.95 -36.71
CA GLY A 303 5.63 -6.12 -36.08
C GLY A 303 5.52 -6.11 -34.55
N PHE A 304 5.50 -7.30 -33.95
CA PHE A 304 5.27 -7.47 -32.51
C PHE A 304 6.30 -6.66 -31.68
N PRO A 305 5.85 -5.77 -30.78
CA PRO A 305 6.78 -5.04 -29.93
C PRO A 305 7.55 -6.02 -29.02
N ASP A 306 8.82 -5.71 -28.75
CA ASP A 306 9.66 -6.53 -27.87
C ASP A 306 8.99 -6.66 -26.48
N TYR A 307 8.62 -7.89 -26.12
CA TYR A 307 7.94 -8.22 -24.87
C TYR A 307 8.68 -7.67 -23.64
N ARG A 308 10.02 -7.75 -23.62
CA ARG A 308 10.83 -7.25 -22.49
C ARG A 308 10.74 -5.73 -22.34
N SER A 309 10.62 -5.02 -23.47
CA SER A 309 10.44 -3.58 -23.47
C SER A 309 9.07 -3.17 -22.93
N ILE A 310 8.01 -3.93 -23.25
CA ILE A 310 6.65 -3.73 -22.74
C ILE A 310 6.62 -4.00 -21.23
N GLU A 311 7.18 -5.12 -20.78
CA GLU A 311 7.24 -5.50 -19.37
C GLU A 311 7.94 -4.42 -18.52
N ARG A 312 9.10 -3.93 -18.98
CA ARG A 312 9.82 -2.86 -18.29
C ARG A 312 9.01 -1.56 -18.23
N ARG A 313 8.36 -1.15 -19.33
CA ARG A 313 7.53 0.07 -19.36
C ARG A 313 6.28 -0.08 -18.48
N ALA A 314 5.68 -1.25 -18.44
CA ALA A 314 4.54 -1.54 -17.58
C ALA A 314 4.94 -1.48 -16.09
N GLY A 315 6.11 -2.01 -15.73
CA GLY A 315 6.68 -1.87 -14.38
C GLY A 315 6.90 -0.41 -13.99
N LEU A 316 7.49 0.39 -14.88
CA LEU A 316 7.66 1.83 -14.65
C LEU A 316 6.33 2.57 -14.53
N ALA A 317 5.34 2.24 -15.38
CA ALA A 317 4.00 2.81 -15.29
C ALA A 317 3.37 2.53 -13.92
N HIS A 318 3.57 1.32 -13.39
CA HIS A 318 3.09 0.95 -12.07
C HIS A 318 3.76 1.76 -10.94
N GLU A 319 5.08 1.98 -11.01
CA GLU A 319 5.80 2.84 -10.04
C GLU A 319 5.33 4.29 -10.10
N TYR A 320 5.18 4.86 -11.31
CA TYR A 320 4.62 6.21 -11.50
C TYR A 320 3.20 6.32 -10.94
N MET A 321 2.34 5.36 -11.24
CA MET A 321 0.96 5.34 -10.79
C MET A 321 0.87 5.30 -9.27
N THR A 322 1.63 4.41 -8.65
CA THR A 322 1.65 4.26 -7.19
C THR A 322 2.18 5.52 -6.52
N GLY A 323 3.26 6.10 -7.05
CA GLY A 323 3.79 7.38 -6.56
C GLY A 323 2.75 8.50 -6.66
N MET A 324 2.13 8.69 -7.83
CA MET A 324 1.12 9.74 -8.00
C MET A 324 -0.11 9.54 -7.11
N ILE A 325 -0.55 8.30 -6.88
CA ILE A 325 -1.64 8.00 -5.94
C ILE A 325 -1.26 8.42 -4.51
N ILE A 326 -0.06 8.10 -4.04
CA ILE A 326 0.43 8.52 -2.72
C ILE A 326 0.46 10.06 -2.65
N GLY A 327 1.00 10.73 -3.67
CA GLY A 327 1.12 12.19 -3.68
C GLY A 327 -0.23 12.91 -3.72
N CYS A 328 -1.15 12.47 -4.57
CA CYS A 328 -2.53 12.98 -4.60
C CYS A 328 -3.26 12.68 -3.30
N GLY A 329 -3.13 11.47 -2.75
CA GLY A 329 -3.73 11.09 -1.48
C GLY A 329 -3.22 11.95 -0.32
N ALA A 330 -1.91 12.22 -0.26
CA ALA A 330 -1.32 13.08 0.76
C ALA A 330 -1.79 14.54 0.65
N ALA A 331 -1.82 15.10 -0.56
CA ALA A 331 -2.36 16.44 -0.79
C ALA A 331 -3.85 16.54 -0.45
N ALA A 332 -4.64 15.51 -0.80
CA ALA A 332 -6.05 15.42 -0.43
C ALA A 332 -6.25 15.33 1.08
N ALA A 333 -5.43 14.53 1.78
CA ALA A 333 -5.48 14.39 3.23
C ALA A 333 -5.17 15.71 3.94
N VAL A 334 -4.08 16.40 3.55
CA VAL A 334 -3.72 17.71 4.10
C VAL A 334 -4.81 18.75 3.81
N GLY A 335 -5.35 18.76 2.59
CA GLY A 335 -6.46 19.65 2.21
C GLY A 335 -7.73 19.39 3.02
N ALA A 336 -8.06 18.11 3.27
CA ALA A 336 -9.20 17.71 4.10
C ALA A 336 -9.04 18.16 5.55
N VAL A 337 -7.85 17.99 6.14
CA VAL A 337 -7.53 18.47 7.49
C VAL A 337 -7.63 20.00 7.56
N ALA A 338 -7.07 20.71 6.59
CA ALA A 338 -7.16 22.17 6.52
C ALA A 338 -8.62 22.65 6.36
N SER A 339 -9.42 22.00 5.50
CA SER A 339 -10.85 22.27 5.34
C SER A 339 -11.62 22.09 6.65
N ALA A 340 -11.36 20.99 7.37
CA ALA A 340 -12.05 20.66 8.62
C ALA A 340 -11.69 21.58 9.80
N SER A 341 -10.70 22.46 9.62
CA SER A 341 -10.41 23.54 10.57
C SER A 341 -11.34 24.75 10.41
N SER A 342 -12.22 24.76 9.40
CA SER A 342 -13.25 25.78 9.25
C SER A 342 -14.21 25.79 10.46
N PRO A 343 -14.63 26.96 10.96
CA PRO A 343 -15.72 27.03 11.93
C PRO A 343 -17.07 26.64 11.32
N GLU A 344 -17.19 26.69 9.98
CA GLU A 344 -18.40 26.34 9.25
C GLU A 344 -18.54 24.83 9.05
N VAL A 345 -19.79 24.35 9.14
CA VAL A 345 -20.13 22.92 9.02
C VAL A 345 -19.67 22.34 7.67
N TRP A 346 -19.66 23.14 6.61
CA TRP A 346 -19.23 22.71 5.27
C TRP A 346 -17.78 22.21 5.25
N GLY A 347 -16.89 22.82 6.03
CA GLY A 347 -15.49 22.42 6.09
C GLY A 347 -15.31 21.05 6.71
N VAL A 348 -16.08 20.78 7.76
CA VAL A 348 -16.15 19.48 8.44
C VAL A 348 -16.73 18.41 7.51
N ILE A 349 -17.86 18.68 6.86
CA ILE A 349 -18.50 17.75 5.93
C ILE A 349 -17.53 17.40 4.80
N LEU A 350 -16.88 18.40 4.19
CA LEU A 350 -15.90 18.16 3.14
C LEU A 350 -14.72 17.31 3.64
N GLY A 351 -14.19 17.59 4.83
CA GLY A 351 -13.10 16.82 5.42
C GLY A 351 -13.47 15.34 5.61
N VAL A 352 -14.67 15.06 6.12
CA VAL A 352 -15.21 13.71 6.28
C VAL A 352 -15.42 13.03 4.93
N VAL A 353 -16.05 13.72 3.97
CA VAL A 353 -16.30 13.17 2.63
C VAL A 353 -14.99 12.87 1.90
N ALA A 354 -14.01 13.77 1.94
CA ALA A 354 -12.70 13.55 1.31
C ALA A 354 -11.98 12.35 1.93
N THR A 355 -12.04 12.20 3.25
CA THR A 355 -11.53 11.04 3.98
C THR A 355 -12.21 9.75 3.50
N LEU A 356 -13.54 9.74 3.42
CA LEU A 356 -14.31 8.60 2.92
C LEU A 356 -13.95 8.26 1.47
N VAL A 357 -13.79 9.26 0.60
CA VAL A 357 -13.34 9.03 -0.79
C VAL A 357 -12.00 8.33 -0.81
N LEU A 358 -11.00 8.78 -0.04
CA LEU A 358 -9.69 8.12 0.02
C LEU A 358 -9.81 6.65 0.48
N LEU A 359 -10.58 6.40 1.55
CA LEU A 359 -10.76 5.05 2.09
C LEU A 359 -11.54 4.10 1.16
N LEU A 360 -12.62 4.57 0.56
CA LEU A 360 -13.49 3.76 -0.31
C LEU A 360 -12.81 3.43 -1.63
N ARG A 361 -12.08 4.41 -2.19
CA ARG A 361 -11.43 4.30 -3.50
C ARG A 361 -10.28 3.30 -3.48
N ALA A 362 -9.75 2.95 -2.31
CA ALA A 362 -8.79 1.85 -2.16
C ALA A 362 -9.29 0.52 -2.75
N ARG A 363 -10.62 0.30 -2.80
CA ARG A 363 -11.20 -0.93 -3.40
C ARG A 363 -11.20 -0.95 -4.92
N THR A 364 -11.10 0.21 -5.57
CA THR A 364 -11.14 0.30 -7.05
C THR A 364 -9.82 -0.15 -7.68
N TYR A 365 -8.73 -0.13 -6.91
CA TYR A 365 -7.42 -0.54 -7.39
C TYR A 365 -7.17 -2.01 -7.05
N ALA A 366 -6.94 -2.83 -8.08
CA ALA A 366 -6.62 -4.25 -7.90
C ALA A 366 -5.26 -4.49 -7.23
N ASN A 367 -4.34 -3.52 -7.28
CA ASN A 367 -3.02 -3.64 -6.69
C ASN A 367 -3.02 -3.24 -5.21
N GLY A 368 -2.52 -4.15 -4.36
CA GLY A 368 -2.42 -3.93 -2.92
C GLY A 368 -1.60 -2.70 -2.52
N SER A 369 -0.53 -2.34 -3.24
CA SER A 369 0.29 -1.17 -2.92
C SER A 369 -0.49 0.15 -3.06
N GLN A 370 -1.32 0.25 -4.10
CA GLN A 370 -2.16 1.41 -4.39
C GLN A 370 -3.34 1.49 -3.43
N ALA A 371 -3.93 0.35 -3.08
CA ALA A 371 -4.96 0.26 -2.05
C ALA A 371 -4.42 0.72 -0.68
N ILE A 372 -3.24 0.22 -0.26
CA ILE A 372 -2.58 0.61 0.99
C ILE A 372 -2.23 2.10 1.00
N ALA A 373 -1.79 2.67 -0.13
CA ALA A 373 -1.52 4.10 -0.24
C ALA A 373 -2.77 4.97 0.02
N LEU A 374 -3.91 4.58 -0.52
CA LEU A 374 -5.18 5.31 -0.33
C LEU A 374 -5.75 5.10 1.08
N LEU A 375 -5.67 3.88 1.61
CA LEU A 375 -6.06 3.60 3.00
C LEU A 375 -5.20 4.41 3.98
N SER A 376 -3.88 4.40 3.83
CA SER A 376 -2.97 5.13 4.71
C SER A 376 -3.19 6.64 4.65
N THR A 377 -3.34 7.23 3.46
CA THR A 377 -3.63 8.66 3.32
C THR A 377 -5.02 9.04 3.86
N GLY A 378 -6.04 8.19 3.68
CA GLY A 378 -7.34 8.37 4.32
C GLY A 378 -7.27 8.28 5.85
N MET A 379 -6.50 7.34 6.40
CA MET A 379 -6.27 7.24 7.84
C MET A 379 -5.52 8.47 8.39
N VAL A 380 -4.54 8.99 7.67
CA VAL A 380 -3.84 10.24 8.02
C VAL A 380 -4.80 11.43 8.01
N ALA A 381 -5.70 11.53 7.03
CA ALA A 381 -6.73 12.57 7.01
C ALA A 381 -7.65 12.48 8.24
N ALA A 382 -8.19 11.28 8.53
CA ALA A 382 -9.04 11.05 9.69
C ALA A 382 -8.34 11.40 11.01
N ALA A 383 -7.10 10.92 11.18
CA ALA A 383 -6.29 11.20 12.36
C ALA A 383 -6.00 12.71 12.51
N GLY A 384 -5.63 13.39 11.42
CA GLY A 384 -5.36 14.82 11.43
C GLY A 384 -6.58 15.66 11.82
N ILE A 385 -7.76 15.32 11.28
CA ILE A 385 -9.02 15.98 11.65
C ILE A 385 -9.32 15.77 13.13
N LEU A 386 -9.24 14.53 13.62
CA LEU A 386 -9.53 14.19 15.01
C LEU A 386 -8.54 14.83 15.99
N ILE A 387 -7.24 14.86 15.68
CA ILE A 387 -6.22 15.55 16.48
C ILE A 387 -6.49 17.06 16.50
N GLY A 388 -6.87 17.64 15.36
CA GLY A 388 -7.28 19.04 15.27
C GLY A 388 -8.45 19.35 16.20
N TRP A 389 -9.49 18.52 16.21
CA TRP A 389 -10.62 18.68 17.12
C TRP A 389 -10.26 18.40 18.58
N LEU A 390 -9.40 17.42 18.85
CA LEU A 390 -8.95 17.11 20.21
C LEU A 390 -8.24 18.31 20.86
N THR A 391 -7.48 19.07 20.08
CA THR A 391 -6.72 20.23 20.59
C THR A 391 -7.57 21.50 20.67
N SER A 392 -8.54 21.68 19.77
CA SER A 392 -9.33 22.93 19.65
C SER A 392 -10.72 22.90 20.30
N ALA A 393 -11.34 21.74 20.46
CA ALA A 393 -12.71 21.64 20.98
C ALA A 393 -12.81 22.00 22.47
N ASP A 394 -13.97 22.44 22.92
CA ASP A 394 -14.30 22.61 24.34
C ASP A 394 -14.53 21.26 25.05
N THR A 395 -14.60 21.26 26.38
CA THR A 395 -14.73 20.04 27.19
C THR A 395 -15.96 19.20 26.79
N PHE A 396 -17.10 19.83 26.54
CA PHE A 396 -18.32 19.11 26.18
C PHE A 396 -18.19 18.47 24.79
N SER A 397 -17.70 19.23 23.81
CA SER A 397 -17.47 18.71 22.46
C SER A 397 -16.42 17.59 22.39
N ARG A 398 -15.39 17.64 23.25
CA ARG A 398 -14.41 16.53 23.37
C ARG A 398 -15.06 15.25 23.86
N LEU A 399 -15.87 15.34 24.93
CA LEU A 399 -16.51 14.18 25.54
C LEU A 399 -17.61 13.57 24.66
N LEU A 400 -18.39 14.40 23.97
CA LEU A 400 -19.49 13.93 23.14
C LEU A 400 -19.03 13.55 21.73
N TRP A 401 -18.46 14.50 21.00
CA TRP A 401 -18.20 14.35 19.57
C TRP A 401 -16.87 13.66 19.27
N VAL A 402 -15.78 14.09 19.90
CA VAL A 402 -14.44 13.55 19.60
C VAL A 402 -14.31 12.12 20.12
N PHE A 403 -14.65 11.88 21.39
CA PHE A 403 -14.65 10.53 21.97
C PHE A 403 -15.62 9.60 21.23
N GLY A 404 -16.86 10.06 20.97
CA GLY A 404 -17.85 9.27 20.23
C GLY A 404 -17.36 8.88 18.84
N ALA A 405 -16.79 9.83 18.08
CA ALA A 405 -16.23 9.57 16.76
C ALA A 405 -15.07 8.56 16.82
N LEU A 406 -14.14 8.70 17.78
CA LEU A 406 -13.02 7.78 17.95
C LEU A 406 -13.48 6.35 18.26
N VAL A 407 -14.45 6.20 19.17
CA VAL A 407 -15.02 4.88 19.51
C VAL A 407 -15.69 4.25 18.29
N LEU A 408 -16.50 5.01 17.55
CA LEU A 408 -17.20 4.51 16.36
C LEU A 408 -16.23 4.14 15.24
N ILE A 409 -15.23 4.98 14.96
CA ILE A 409 -14.21 4.72 13.95
C ILE A 409 -13.35 3.51 14.36
N GLY A 410 -12.94 3.42 15.62
CA GLY A 410 -12.17 2.30 16.15
C GLY A 410 -12.94 0.98 16.05
N ALA A 411 -14.20 0.97 16.51
CA ALA A 411 -15.07 -0.20 16.40
C ALA A 411 -15.31 -0.59 14.93
N GLY A 412 -15.59 0.38 14.06
CA GLY A 412 -15.76 0.16 12.62
C GLY A 412 -14.50 -0.42 11.97
N ALA A 413 -13.32 0.11 12.29
CA ALA A 413 -12.05 -0.39 11.77
C ALA A 413 -11.76 -1.83 12.22
N LEU A 414 -12.03 -2.16 13.49
CA LEU A 414 -11.86 -3.53 14.00
C LEU A 414 -12.84 -4.51 13.34
N VAL A 415 -14.11 -4.13 13.21
CA VAL A 415 -15.13 -4.93 12.53
C VAL A 415 -14.75 -5.14 11.05
N LEU A 416 -14.39 -4.08 10.34
CA LEU A 416 -13.97 -4.17 8.94
C LEU A 416 -12.68 -4.98 8.77
N GLY A 417 -11.76 -4.91 9.72
CA GLY A 417 -10.48 -5.64 9.67
C GLY A 417 -10.61 -7.13 9.94
N VAL A 418 -11.49 -7.52 10.87
CA VAL A 418 -11.61 -8.92 11.31
C VAL A 418 -12.74 -9.66 10.59
N ILE A 419 -13.90 -9.03 10.42
CA ILE A 419 -15.11 -9.72 9.98
C ILE A 419 -15.26 -9.72 8.45
N PHE A 420 -14.93 -8.60 7.79
CA PHE A 420 -15.20 -8.44 6.36
C PHE A 420 -14.32 -9.29 5.43
N PRO A 421 -13.04 -9.61 5.72
CA PRO A 421 -12.21 -10.42 4.83
C PRO A 421 -12.76 -11.82 4.56
N GLU A 422 -13.47 -12.41 5.53
CA GLU A 422 -14.02 -13.76 5.45
C GLU A 422 -15.43 -13.79 4.82
N GLN A 423 -16.05 -12.63 4.59
CA GLN A 423 -17.43 -12.55 4.11
C GLN A 423 -17.53 -12.46 2.58
N ARG A 424 -18.47 -13.24 2.03
CA ARG A 424 -18.90 -13.14 0.63
C ARG A 424 -20.04 -12.13 0.53
N PHE A 425 -19.74 -10.89 0.16
CA PHE A 425 -20.77 -9.87 -0.07
C PHE A 425 -21.60 -10.16 -1.32
N SER A 426 -22.92 -10.00 -1.19
CA SER A 426 -23.86 -10.12 -2.31
C SER A 426 -23.65 -9.01 -3.36
N PRO A 427 -23.95 -9.26 -4.65
CA PRO A 427 -23.82 -8.24 -5.70
C PRO A 427 -24.55 -6.90 -5.41
N PRO A 428 -25.78 -6.88 -4.85
CA PRO A 428 -26.46 -5.63 -4.53
C PRO A 428 -25.71 -4.81 -3.48
N LEU A 429 -25.13 -5.45 -2.48
CA LEU A 429 -24.40 -4.76 -1.41
C LEU A 429 -23.12 -4.11 -1.93
N ARG A 430 -22.36 -4.82 -2.79
CA ARG A 430 -21.20 -4.25 -3.48
C ARG A 430 -21.61 -3.05 -4.32
N ARG A 431 -22.73 -3.17 -5.06
CA ARG A 431 -23.25 -2.09 -5.90
C ARG A 431 -23.68 -0.87 -5.09
N SER A 432 -24.36 -1.06 -3.95
CA SER A 432 -24.76 0.06 -3.07
C SER A 432 -23.55 0.86 -2.59
N VAL A 433 -22.47 0.15 -2.30
CA VAL A 433 -21.21 0.72 -1.83
C VAL A 433 -20.47 1.48 -2.95
N GLU A 434 -20.50 0.98 -4.19
CA GLU A 434 -20.01 1.72 -5.37
C GLU A 434 -20.82 3.00 -5.62
N VAL A 435 -22.15 2.94 -5.48
CA VAL A 435 -23.02 4.10 -5.63
C VAL A 435 -22.74 5.14 -4.55
N PHE A 436 -22.57 4.69 -3.29
CA PHE A 436 -22.21 5.58 -2.19
C PHE A 436 -20.86 6.27 -2.44
N GLU A 437 -19.86 5.52 -2.88
CA GLU A 437 -18.56 6.09 -3.26
C GLU A 437 -18.68 7.13 -4.38
N ALA A 438 -19.45 6.83 -5.43
CA ALA A 438 -19.70 7.76 -6.52
C ALA A 438 -20.40 9.05 -6.04
N ILE A 439 -21.36 8.94 -5.13
CA ILE A 439 -22.01 10.11 -4.50
C ILE A 439 -20.99 10.93 -3.73
N CYS A 440 -20.16 10.29 -2.89
CA CYS A 440 -19.10 10.98 -2.15
C CYS A 440 -18.16 11.75 -3.10
N ILE A 441 -17.74 11.13 -4.20
CA ILE A 441 -16.88 11.80 -5.20
C ILE A 441 -17.61 12.99 -5.84
N ALA A 442 -18.89 12.82 -6.21
CA ALA A 442 -19.67 13.86 -6.87
C ALA A 442 -19.89 15.10 -5.99
N ILE A 443 -20.10 14.92 -4.68
CA ILE A 443 -20.37 16.03 -3.76
C ILE A 443 -19.10 16.78 -3.29
N VAL A 444 -17.90 16.24 -3.50
CA VAL A 444 -16.62 16.91 -3.13
C VAL A 444 -16.53 18.30 -3.75
N LEU A 445 -16.83 18.44 -5.04
CA LEU A 445 -16.71 19.73 -5.72
C LEU A 445 -17.75 20.74 -5.20
N PRO A 446 -19.06 20.43 -5.14
CA PRO A 446 -20.04 21.34 -4.54
C PRO A 446 -19.70 21.77 -3.11
N LEU A 447 -19.20 20.86 -2.28
CA LEU A 447 -18.79 21.15 -0.90
C LEU A 447 -17.55 22.05 -0.87
N ALA A 448 -16.56 21.80 -1.73
CA ALA A 448 -15.38 22.66 -1.82
C ALA A 448 -15.76 24.10 -2.19
N LEU A 449 -16.67 24.27 -3.15
CA LEU A 449 -17.19 25.59 -3.52
C LEU A 449 -17.97 26.27 -2.38
N ALA A 450 -18.64 25.49 -1.52
CA ALA A 450 -19.29 26.02 -0.32
C ALA A 450 -18.27 26.52 0.71
N VAL A 451 -17.19 25.77 0.96
CA VAL A 451 -16.12 26.17 1.89
C VAL A 451 -15.32 27.37 1.37
N MET A 452 -15.29 27.57 0.04
CA MET A 452 -14.68 28.72 -0.60
C MET A 452 -15.61 29.94 -0.70
N ASP A 453 -16.78 29.91 -0.05
CA ASP A 453 -17.80 30.97 -0.07
C ASP A 453 -18.22 31.43 -1.49
N LEU A 454 -18.04 30.56 -2.50
CA LEU A 454 -18.29 30.95 -3.90
C LEU A 454 -19.78 31.15 -4.15
N TYR A 455 -20.64 30.34 -3.55
CA TYR A 455 -22.09 30.50 -3.67
C TYR A 455 -22.59 31.81 -3.08
N ALA A 456 -22.05 32.21 -1.93
CA ALA A 456 -22.37 33.48 -1.31
C ALA A 456 -21.88 34.63 -2.19
N THR A 457 -20.64 34.55 -2.69
CA THR A 457 -20.06 35.54 -3.59
C THR A 457 -20.91 35.74 -4.85
N LEU A 458 -21.27 34.65 -5.55
CA LEU A 458 -22.09 34.71 -6.77
C LEU A 458 -23.50 35.25 -6.51
N ARG A 459 -24.09 34.98 -5.35
CA ARG A 459 -25.41 35.52 -4.97
C ARG A 459 -25.39 37.04 -4.80
N HIS A 460 -24.25 37.62 -4.42
CA HIS A 460 -24.09 39.06 -4.22
C HIS A 460 -23.61 39.81 -5.46
N VAL A 461 -23.25 39.11 -6.54
CA VAL A 461 -22.97 39.73 -7.84
C VAL A 461 -24.29 40.10 -8.51
N THR A 462 -24.68 41.36 -8.41
CA THR A 462 -25.73 41.95 -9.27
C THR A 462 -25.13 42.28 -10.63
N PHE A 463 -25.65 41.66 -11.69
CA PHE A 463 -25.30 41.93 -13.09
C PHE A 463 -25.97 43.21 -13.62
#